data_AF-A0A2K5ZLE4-F1
#
_entry.id   AF-A0A2K5ZLE4-F1
#
_cell.length_a   1.000
_cell.length_b   1.000
_cell.length_c   1.000
_cell.angle_alpha   90.00
_cell.angle_beta   90.00
_cell.angle_gamma   90.00
#
_symmetry.space_group_name_H-M   'P 1'
#
loop_
_entity.id
_entity.type
_entity.pdbx_description
1 polymer ?
#
loop_
_entity_poly.entity_id
_entity_poly.type
_entity_poly.pdbx_seq_one_letter_code
_entity_poly.pdbx_strand_id
1 'polypeptide(L)'
;MKFLLDLLLLLPLLIVCCLESFVKLFIPKRRKSVAGEIVLITGAGHGIGRLTAYEFAKLKSKLVLWDINKHGLEETAAKCKGLGAKVYTFVVDCSNREDIYSSAKKVKAEIGDVSILVNNAGVVYTSDLFATQDAQIEKTFEVNVLAHFWSSKFSAVGFHKALTDELAALQITGVKTTCLCPNFVNTGFIKNPSTSLGPALEPEEVVNRLMNGILTEQKMIFIPSSIAFLTILERILPERFLAVLKRKINIKFDAVIGYKMRAQ
;
A
#
# COMPACT_ATOMS: atom_id res chain seq x y z
N MET A 1 -21.04 -25.33 -30.37
CA MET A 1 -19.84 -25.43 -31.24
C MET A 1 -18.81 -24.34 -30.99
N LYS A 2 -19.17 -23.04 -31.03
CA LYS A 2 -18.22 -21.92 -30.84
C LYS A 2 -17.43 -21.99 -29.51
N PHE A 3 -18.14 -22.16 -28.40
CA PHE A 3 -17.52 -22.33 -27.06
C PHE A 3 -16.54 -23.50 -26.94
N LEU A 4 -16.85 -24.65 -27.56
CA LEU A 4 -15.98 -25.84 -27.52
C LEU A 4 -14.71 -25.62 -28.37
N LEU A 5 -14.85 -24.91 -29.48
CA LEU A 5 -13.73 -24.51 -30.34
C LEU A 5 -12.83 -23.50 -29.62
N ASP A 6 -13.42 -22.50 -28.96
CA ASP A 6 -12.69 -21.50 -28.16
C ASP A 6 -11.94 -22.17 -27.00
N LEU A 7 -12.55 -23.14 -26.32
CA LEU A 7 -11.90 -23.92 -25.26
C LEU A 7 -10.70 -24.73 -25.78
N LEU A 8 -10.83 -25.36 -26.94
CA LEU A 8 -9.74 -26.09 -27.60
C LEU A 8 -8.60 -25.17 -28.05
N LEU A 9 -8.91 -23.93 -28.47
CA LEU A 9 -7.92 -22.91 -28.83
C LEU A 9 -7.20 -22.31 -27.61
N LEU A 10 -7.85 -22.28 -26.44
CA LEU A 10 -7.28 -21.77 -25.19
C LEU A 10 -6.36 -22.79 -24.49
N LEU A 11 -6.53 -24.08 -24.73
CA LEU A 11 -5.73 -25.15 -24.10
C LEU A 11 -4.23 -25.04 -24.38
N PRO A 12 -3.76 -24.85 -25.63
CA PRO A 12 -2.34 -24.63 -25.91
C PRO A 12 -1.79 -23.37 -25.25
N LEU A 13 -2.56 -22.27 -25.28
CA LEU A 13 -2.18 -21.02 -24.63
C LEU A 13 -2.04 -21.20 -23.12
N LEU A 14 -2.98 -21.92 -22.49
CA LEU A 14 -2.93 -22.25 -21.07
C LEU A 14 -1.67 -23.05 -20.72
N ILE A 15 -1.32 -24.07 -21.52
CA ILE A 15 -0.11 -24.87 -21.32
C ILE A 15 1.14 -23.99 -21.40
N VAL A 16 1.25 -23.14 -22.43
CA VAL A 16 2.37 -22.20 -22.59
C VAL A 16 2.46 -21.24 -21.41
N CYS A 17 1.34 -20.65 -20.98
CA CYS A 17 1.31 -19.74 -19.82
C CYS A 17 1.67 -20.44 -18.51
N CYS A 18 1.25 -21.70 -18.32
CA CYS A 18 1.62 -22.51 -17.15
C CYS A 18 3.12 -22.84 -17.13
N LEU A 19 3.69 -23.23 -18.28
CA LEU A 19 5.13 -23.48 -18.41
C LEU A 19 5.94 -22.21 -18.17
N GLU A 20 5.53 -21.09 -18.76
CA GLU A 20 6.16 -19.78 -18.54
C GLU A 20 6.12 -19.38 -17.05
N SER A 21 4.98 -19.57 -16.39
CA SER A 21 4.82 -19.32 -14.95
C SER A 21 5.71 -20.24 -14.12
N PHE A 22 5.84 -21.51 -14.49
CA PHE A 22 6.70 -22.47 -13.82
C PHE A 22 8.18 -22.10 -13.95
N VAL A 23 8.64 -21.72 -15.13
CA VAL A 23 10.02 -21.22 -15.34
C VAL A 23 10.27 -19.95 -14.52
N LYS A 24 9.30 -19.03 -14.47
CA LYS A 24 9.36 -17.80 -13.68
C LYS A 24 9.40 -18.04 -12.16
N LEU A 25 9.07 -19.23 -11.66
CA LEU A 25 9.26 -19.57 -10.24
C LEU A 25 10.75 -19.66 -9.87
N PHE A 26 11.60 -20.07 -10.81
CA PHE A 26 13.04 -20.28 -10.58
C PHE A 26 13.91 -19.11 -11.04
N ILE A 27 13.35 -18.19 -11.83
CA ILE A 27 14.06 -16.99 -12.31
C ILE A 27 13.62 -15.77 -11.48
N PRO A 28 14.50 -15.16 -10.66
CA PRO A 28 14.14 -13.96 -9.93
C PRO A 28 13.79 -12.82 -10.89
N LYS A 29 12.66 -12.15 -10.64
CA LYS A 29 12.26 -10.99 -11.43
C LYS A 29 13.31 -9.89 -11.29
N ARG A 30 13.77 -9.35 -12.41
CA ARG A 30 14.69 -8.21 -12.43
C ARG A 30 13.99 -6.98 -11.85
N ARG A 31 14.74 -6.20 -11.08
CA ARG A 31 14.28 -4.91 -10.55
C ARG A 31 14.40 -3.86 -11.65
N LYS A 32 13.35 -3.05 -11.86
CA LYS A 32 13.40 -1.88 -12.73
C LYS A 32 14.20 -0.75 -12.08
N SER A 33 14.77 0.13 -12.89
CA SER A 33 15.30 1.41 -12.41
C SER A 33 14.15 2.38 -12.15
N VAL A 34 14.31 3.23 -11.14
CA VAL A 34 13.39 4.34 -10.81
C VAL A 34 14.14 5.66 -10.67
N ALA A 35 15.38 5.71 -11.16
CA ALA A 35 16.18 6.93 -11.13
C ALA A 35 15.55 8.00 -12.04
N GLY A 36 15.40 9.21 -11.53
CA GLY A 36 14.78 10.33 -12.25
C GLY A 36 13.25 10.32 -12.32
N GLU A 37 12.60 9.19 -12.01
CA GLU A 37 11.14 9.06 -11.94
C GLU A 37 10.54 10.00 -10.89
N ILE A 38 9.36 10.55 -11.17
CA ILE A 38 8.63 11.40 -10.23
C ILE A 38 7.75 10.51 -9.36
N VAL A 39 8.16 10.35 -8.10
CA VAL A 39 7.51 9.49 -7.11
C VAL A 39 6.78 10.36 -6.10
N LEU A 40 5.44 10.27 -6.09
CA LEU A 40 4.60 10.92 -5.09
C LEU A 40 4.27 9.95 -3.97
N ILE A 41 4.52 10.34 -2.72
CA ILE A 41 4.22 9.52 -1.53
C ILE A 41 3.32 10.31 -0.59
N THR A 42 2.16 9.75 -0.25
CA THR A 42 1.25 10.33 0.77
C THR A 42 1.54 9.75 2.15
N GLY A 43 1.35 10.53 3.21
CA GLY A 43 1.72 10.14 4.58
C GLY A 43 3.24 9.98 4.75
N ALA A 44 4.02 10.82 4.05
CA ALA A 44 5.48 10.72 4.00
C ALA A 44 6.19 11.30 5.24
N GLY A 45 5.46 11.94 6.15
CA GLY A 45 6.00 12.60 7.33
C GLY A 45 6.41 11.63 8.44
N HIS A 46 5.98 10.35 8.40
CA HIS A 46 6.28 9.37 9.44
C HIS A 46 6.19 7.91 8.94
N GLY A 47 6.53 6.96 9.81
CA GLY A 47 6.29 5.52 9.62
C GLY A 47 6.79 4.94 8.28
N ILE A 48 5.96 4.08 7.67
CA ILE A 48 6.26 3.40 6.40
C ILE A 48 6.47 4.40 5.26
N GLY A 49 5.66 5.47 5.18
CA GLY A 49 5.76 6.48 4.12
C GLY A 49 7.11 7.18 4.13
N ARG A 50 7.58 7.59 5.31
CA ARG A 50 8.91 8.16 5.52
C ARG A 50 10.03 7.22 5.08
N LEU A 51 9.99 5.96 5.53
CA LEU A 51 11.02 4.98 5.20
C LEU A 51 11.01 4.64 3.70
N THR A 52 9.83 4.57 3.09
CA THR A 52 9.66 4.37 1.65
C THR A 52 10.28 5.53 0.87
N ALA A 53 10.10 6.77 1.34
CA ALA A 53 10.75 7.94 0.75
C ALA A 53 12.28 7.84 0.80
N TYR A 54 12.85 7.34 1.90
CA TYR A 54 14.30 7.11 2.01
C TYR A 54 14.81 6.10 0.99
N GLU A 55 14.08 5.00 0.76
CA GLU A 55 14.50 4.00 -0.24
C GLU A 55 14.46 4.55 -1.66
N PHE A 56 13.40 5.28 -2.04
CA PHE A 56 13.38 5.95 -3.35
C PHE A 56 14.45 7.05 -3.47
N ALA A 57 14.80 7.72 -2.37
CA ALA A 57 15.86 8.71 -2.37
C ALA A 57 17.23 8.07 -2.68
N LYS A 58 17.53 6.91 -2.10
CA LYS A 58 18.74 6.12 -2.40
C LYS A 58 18.79 5.71 -3.87
N LEU A 59 17.64 5.42 -4.47
CA LEU A 59 17.49 5.06 -5.89
C LEU A 59 17.46 6.27 -6.85
N LYS A 60 17.71 7.49 -6.34
CA LYS A 60 17.83 8.74 -7.12
C LYS A 60 16.55 9.13 -7.87
N SER A 61 15.39 8.80 -7.32
CA SER A 61 14.10 9.32 -7.79
C SER A 61 13.94 10.81 -7.46
N LYS A 62 13.03 11.50 -8.18
CA LYS A 62 12.54 12.82 -7.80
C LYS A 62 11.32 12.63 -6.91
N LEU A 63 11.38 13.12 -5.68
CA LEU A 63 10.35 12.87 -4.66
C LEU A 63 9.39 14.04 -4.52
N VAL A 64 8.10 13.73 -4.51
CA VAL A 64 7.01 14.61 -4.11
C VAL A 64 6.40 14.02 -2.84
N LEU A 65 6.58 14.71 -1.71
CA LEU A 65 6.18 14.20 -0.40
C LEU A 65 4.97 14.98 0.10
N TRP A 66 3.89 14.26 0.42
CA TRP A 66 2.67 14.81 0.99
C TRP A 66 2.48 14.30 2.41
N ASP A 67 2.18 15.21 3.33
CA ASP A 67 1.76 14.89 4.69
C ASP A 67 1.01 16.08 5.30
N ILE A 68 0.15 15.83 6.29
CA ILE A 68 -0.52 16.89 7.04
C ILE A 68 0.42 17.53 8.08
N ASN A 69 1.41 16.76 8.57
CA ASN A 69 2.37 17.22 9.55
C ASN A 69 3.59 17.86 8.86
N LYS A 70 3.62 19.19 8.85
CA LYS A 70 4.71 19.97 8.24
C LYS A 70 6.10 19.62 8.80
N HIS A 71 6.24 19.48 10.11
CA HIS A 71 7.54 19.20 10.74
C HIS A 71 8.08 17.81 10.35
N GLY A 72 7.24 16.78 10.46
CA GLY A 72 7.61 15.42 10.04
C GLY A 72 7.95 15.34 8.56
N LEU A 73 7.24 16.10 7.73
CA LEU A 73 7.49 16.21 6.29
C LEU A 73 8.84 16.86 5.98
N GLU A 74 9.18 17.97 6.65
CA GLU A 74 10.46 18.67 6.50
C GLU A 74 11.65 17.80 6.94
N GLU A 75 11.51 17.05 8.03
CA GLU A 75 12.52 16.09 8.50
C GLU A 75 12.76 14.98 7.46
N THR A 76 11.69 14.36 6.95
CA THR A 76 11.80 13.36 5.87
C THR A 76 12.50 13.97 4.66
N ALA A 77 12.10 15.18 4.25
CA ALA A 77 12.65 15.84 3.08
C ALA A 77 14.14 16.17 3.23
N ALA A 78 14.57 16.67 4.39
CA ALA A 78 15.97 16.96 4.67
C ALA A 78 16.83 15.69 4.55
N LYS A 79 16.38 14.58 5.13
CA LYS A 79 17.09 13.30 5.03
C LYS A 79 17.12 12.75 3.60
N CYS A 80 16.02 12.84 2.86
CA CYS A 80 15.98 12.47 1.43
C CYS A 80 16.94 13.30 0.57
N LYS A 81 17.04 14.61 0.82
CA LYS A 81 18.01 15.49 0.15
C LYS A 81 19.44 15.07 0.48
N GLY A 82 19.73 14.75 1.75
CA GLY A 82 21.02 14.21 2.18
C GLY A 82 21.40 12.88 1.52
N LEU A 83 20.41 12.06 1.14
CA LEU A 83 20.59 10.84 0.35
C LEU A 83 20.79 11.12 -1.17
N GLY A 84 20.75 12.38 -1.58
CA GLY A 84 21.04 12.85 -2.94
C GLY A 84 19.86 12.86 -3.90
N ALA A 85 18.62 12.88 -3.39
CA ALA A 85 17.42 13.02 -4.20
C ALA A 85 16.95 14.47 -4.32
N LYS A 86 16.25 14.79 -5.42
CA LYS A 86 15.49 16.05 -5.53
C LYS A 86 14.17 15.85 -4.79
N VAL A 87 13.80 16.78 -3.91
CA VAL A 87 12.63 16.61 -3.04
C VAL A 87 11.80 17.88 -3.01
N TYR A 88 10.49 17.70 -3.24
CA TYR A 88 9.44 18.71 -3.13
C TYR A 88 8.44 18.27 -2.07
N THR A 89 7.93 19.20 -1.29
CA THR A 89 7.04 18.93 -0.16
C THR A 89 5.79 19.76 -0.25
N PHE A 90 4.63 19.14 -0.03
CA PHE A 90 3.36 19.82 0.09
C PHE A 90 2.66 19.38 1.37
N VAL A 91 2.21 20.34 2.17
CA VAL A 91 1.34 20.04 3.31
C VAL A 91 -0.05 19.80 2.75
N VAL A 92 -0.57 18.59 2.88
CA VAL A 92 -1.85 18.16 2.28
C VAL A 92 -2.64 17.34 3.30
N ASP A 93 -3.88 17.75 3.57
CA ASP A 93 -4.85 16.88 4.27
C ASP A 93 -5.45 15.91 3.26
N CYS A 94 -5.04 14.65 3.34
CA CYS A 94 -5.55 13.60 2.48
C CYS A 94 -7.06 13.29 2.70
N SER A 95 -7.69 13.77 3.77
CA SER A 95 -9.15 13.68 3.92
C SER A 95 -9.89 14.78 3.14
N ASN A 96 -9.20 15.80 2.63
CA ASN A 96 -9.78 16.91 1.90
C ASN A 96 -9.54 16.75 0.40
N ARG A 97 -10.62 16.50 -0.35
CA ARG A 97 -10.57 16.28 -1.80
C ARG A 97 -10.04 17.51 -2.55
N GLU A 98 -10.51 18.69 -2.18
CA GLU A 98 -10.14 19.94 -2.83
C GLU A 98 -8.66 20.26 -2.59
N ASP A 99 -8.15 19.96 -1.40
CA ASP A 99 -6.72 20.09 -1.09
C ASP A 99 -5.86 19.16 -1.96
N ILE A 100 -6.25 17.88 -2.08
CA ILE A 100 -5.60 16.92 -2.99
C ILE A 100 -5.58 17.43 -4.43
N TYR A 101 -6.72 17.87 -4.97
CA TYR A 101 -6.78 18.34 -6.36
C TYR A 101 -5.98 19.61 -6.59
N SER A 102 -6.03 20.56 -5.66
CA SER A 102 -5.25 21.79 -5.75
C SER A 102 -3.74 21.50 -5.70
N SER A 103 -3.31 20.58 -4.84
CA SER A 103 -1.93 20.17 -4.68
C SER A 103 -1.44 19.34 -5.87
N ALA A 104 -2.26 18.43 -6.41
CA ALA A 104 -1.96 17.69 -7.64
C ALA A 104 -1.77 18.63 -8.84
N LYS A 105 -2.59 19.68 -8.95
CA LYS A 105 -2.45 20.71 -9.99
C LYS A 105 -1.11 21.45 -9.87
N LYS A 106 -0.68 21.80 -8.65
CA LYS A 106 0.65 22.39 -8.39
C LYS A 106 1.78 21.45 -8.78
N VAL A 107 1.71 20.18 -8.37
CA VAL A 107 2.71 19.16 -8.74
C VAL A 107 2.86 19.06 -10.26
N LYS A 108 1.73 18.98 -10.98
CA LYS A 108 1.75 18.91 -12.45
C LYS A 108 2.39 20.14 -13.08
N ALA A 109 2.07 21.33 -12.58
CA ALA A 109 2.57 22.60 -13.13
C ALA A 109 4.05 22.86 -12.80
N GLU A 110 4.49 22.55 -11.58
CA GLU A 110 5.81 22.93 -11.06
C GLU A 110 6.87 21.83 -11.24
N ILE A 111 6.47 20.57 -11.32
CA ILE A 111 7.38 19.41 -11.23
C ILE A 111 7.24 18.51 -12.45
N GLY A 112 6.00 18.23 -12.87
CA GLY A 112 5.67 17.39 -14.02
C GLY A 112 4.70 16.26 -13.67
N ASP A 113 4.56 15.31 -14.59
CA ASP A 113 3.64 14.18 -14.42
C ASP A 113 4.23 13.11 -13.48
N VAL A 114 3.45 12.75 -12.46
CA VAL A 114 3.81 11.68 -11.50
C VAL A 114 3.80 10.33 -12.22
N SER A 115 4.89 9.58 -12.13
CA SER A 115 5.02 8.24 -12.73
C SER A 115 4.82 7.11 -11.72
N ILE A 116 5.10 7.35 -10.44
CA ILE A 116 4.83 6.41 -9.35
C ILE A 116 4.05 7.14 -8.25
N LEU A 117 2.85 6.66 -7.96
CA LEU A 117 2.02 7.16 -6.87
C LEU A 117 1.94 6.09 -5.77
N VAL A 118 2.41 6.45 -4.57
CA VAL A 118 2.36 5.63 -3.37
C VAL A 118 1.29 6.18 -2.43
N ASN A 119 0.08 5.62 -2.57
CA ASN A 119 -1.04 5.88 -1.67
C ASN A 119 -0.82 5.18 -0.33
N ASN A 120 -0.18 5.86 0.62
CA ASN A 120 0.22 5.32 1.92
C ASN A 120 -0.43 6.04 3.12
N ALA A 121 -0.93 7.27 2.95
CA ALA A 121 -1.60 8.01 4.01
C ALA A 121 -2.72 7.16 4.64
N GLY A 122 -2.74 7.14 5.97
CA GLY A 122 -3.72 6.37 6.71
C GLY A 122 -3.95 6.95 8.10
N VAL A 123 -5.19 6.89 8.57
CA VAL A 123 -5.56 7.18 9.94
C VAL A 123 -6.16 5.93 10.58
N VAL A 124 -5.77 5.68 11.82
CA VAL A 124 -6.35 4.62 12.64
C VAL A 124 -6.66 5.26 13.99
N TYR A 125 -7.94 5.30 14.33
CA TYR A 125 -8.39 5.65 15.66
C TYR A 125 -8.62 4.35 16.43
N THR A 126 -7.84 4.12 17.48
CA THR A 126 -8.07 2.96 18.35
C THR A 126 -8.99 3.36 19.49
N SER A 127 -10.17 2.78 19.51
CA SER A 127 -11.14 2.89 20.60
C SER A 127 -11.98 1.61 20.66
N ASP A 128 -12.61 1.33 21.79
CA ASP A 128 -13.61 0.26 21.87
C ASP A 128 -14.72 0.51 20.83
N LEU A 129 -15.37 -0.56 20.37
CA LEU A 129 -16.41 -0.51 19.34
C LEU A 129 -17.51 0.52 19.67
N PHE A 130 -17.84 0.68 20.95
CA PHE A 130 -18.86 1.61 21.44
C PHE A 130 -18.33 3.00 21.80
N ALA A 131 -17.01 3.19 21.83
CA ALA A 131 -16.37 4.46 22.16
C ALA A 131 -15.78 5.17 20.93
N THR A 132 -15.73 4.48 19.78
CA THR A 132 -15.35 5.08 18.49
C THR A 132 -16.45 6.03 18.05
N GLN A 133 -16.11 7.29 17.79
CA GLN A 133 -17.09 8.30 17.36
C GLN A 133 -17.35 8.18 15.85
N ASP A 134 -18.57 8.49 15.42
CA ASP A 134 -18.96 8.45 13.99
C ASP A 134 -18.00 9.28 13.12
N ALA A 135 -17.61 10.47 13.56
CA ALA A 135 -16.65 11.32 12.87
C ALA A 135 -15.27 10.64 12.67
N GLN A 136 -14.85 9.77 13.59
CA GLN A 136 -13.61 9.00 13.46
C GLN A 136 -13.76 7.87 12.44
N ILE A 137 -14.94 7.25 12.38
CA ILE A 137 -15.27 6.25 11.36
C ILE A 137 -15.25 6.92 9.98
N GLU A 138 -15.95 8.04 9.82
CA GLU A 138 -15.97 8.83 8.58
C GLU A 138 -14.56 9.22 8.15
N LYS A 139 -13.77 9.84 9.03
CA LYS A 139 -12.38 10.21 8.74
C LYS A 139 -11.49 9.00 8.37
N THR A 140 -11.75 7.82 8.94
CA THR A 140 -11.05 6.58 8.57
C THR A 140 -11.35 6.19 7.12
N PHE A 141 -12.61 6.26 6.70
CA PHE A 141 -12.96 6.04 5.29
C PHE A 141 -12.44 7.16 4.40
N GLU A 142 -12.51 8.42 4.83
CA GLU A 142 -11.99 9.55 4.06
C GLU A 142 -10.50 9.39 3.75
N VAL A 143 -9.67 9.06 4.75
CA VAL A 143 -8.22 8.95 4.55
C VAL A 143 -7.83 7.60 3.92
N ASN A 144 -8.34 6.48 4.44
CA ASN A 144 -7.80 5.16 4.06
C ASN A 144 -8.43 4.62 2.77
N VAL A 145 -9.53 5.22 2.31
CA VAL A 145 -10.33 4.75 1.16
C VAL A 145 -10.52 5.89 0.16
N LEU A 146 -11.11 7.02 0.57
CA LEU A 146 -11.42 8.12 -0.34
C LEU A 146 -10.19 8.94 -0.73
N ALA A 147 -9.16 9.06 0.11
CA ALA A 147 -7.94 9.76 -0.28
C ALA A 147 -7.27 9.08 -1.46
N HIS A 148 -7.24 7.74 -1.45
CA HIS A 148 -6.76 6.94 -2.57
C HIS A 148 -7.67 7.18 -3.81
N PHE A 149 -8.97 7.43 -3.60
CA PHE A 149 -9.86 7.98 -4.61
C PHE A 149 -9.45 9.34 -5.14
N TRP A 150 -9.14 10.30 -4.31
CA TRP A 150 -8.89 11.62 -4.83
C TRP A 150 -7.50 11.73 -5.44
N SER A 151 -6.51 10.99 -4.92
CA SER A 151 -5.14 10.99 -5.44
C SER A 151 -4.97 10.14 -6.70
N SER A 152 -5.59 8.95 -6.77
CA SER A 152 -5.46 8.03 -7.92
C SER A 152 -6.77 7.70 -8.62
N LYS A 153 -7.91 8.11 -8.06
CA LYS A 153 -9.25 7.57 -8.39
C LYS A 153 -9.32 6.05 -8.06
N PHE A 154 -9.29 5.64 -6.77
CA PHE A 154 -10.29 4.83 -5.98
C PHE A 154 -9.56 3.95 -4.87
N SER A 155 -10.24 3.08 -4.07
CA SER A 155 -9.83 2.53 -2.72
C SER A 155 -8.76 1.39 -2.64
N ALA A 156 -8.59 0.59 -1.57
CA ALA A 156 -7.34 -0.20 -1.34
C ALA A 156 -7.22 -1.62 -2.00
N VAL A 157 -7.83 -2.69 -1.47
CA VAL A 157 -7.53 -4.09 -1.92
C VAL A 157 -8.53 -4.63 -2.94
N GLY A 158 -9.83 -4.63 -2.60
CA GLY A 158 -10.88 -4.98 -3.56
C GLY A 158 -10.82 -4.09 -4.81
N PHE A 159 -10.41 -2.83 -4.60
CA PHE A 159 -10.15 -1.88 -5.66
C PHE A 159 -8.87 -2.17 -6.44
N HIS A 160 -7.73 -2.42 -5.80
CA HIS A 160 -6.52 -2.77 -6.54
C HIS A 160 -6.80 -3.87 -7.57
N LYS A 161 -7.57 -4.88 -7.17
CA LYS A 161 -8.00 -5.94 -8.07
C LYS A 161 -8.90 -5.42 -9.20
N ALA A 162 -9.96 -4.68 -8.88
CA ALA A 162 -10.87 -4.11 -9.89
C ALA A 162 -10.14 -3.19 -10.88
N LEU A 163 -9.30 -2.27 -10.42
CA LEU A 163 -8.49 -1.38 -11.26
C LEU A 163 -7.52 -2.16 -12.14
N THR A 164 -6.89 -3.19 -11.59
CA THR A 164 -5.97 -4.04 -12.37
C THR A 164 -6.72 -4.74 -13.50
N ASP A 165 -7.93 -5.22 -13.23
CA ASP A 165 -8.78 -5.90 -14.22
C ASP A 165 -9.34 -4.90 -15.25
N GLU A 166 -9.70 -3.69 -14.84
CA GLU A 166 -10.18 -2.61 -15.72
C GLU A 166 -9.08 -2.09 -16.67
N LEU A 167 -7.88 -1.82 -16.15
CA LEU A 167 -6.72 -1.45 -16.98
C LEU A 167 -6.40 -2.54 -18.01
N ALA A 168 -6.52 -3.81 -17.62
CA ALA A 168 -6.35 -4.93 -18.53
C ALA A 168 -7.45 -4.99 -19.60
N ALA A 169 -8.72 -4.77 -19.21
CA ALA A 169 -9.86 -4.73 -20.13
C ALA A 169 -9.74 -3.59 -21.15
N LEU A 170 -9.23 -2.43 -20.73
CA LEU A 170 -8.96 -1.27 -21.58
C LEU A 170 -7.62 -1.37 -22.35
N GLN A 171 -6.90 -2.49 -22.22
CA GLN A 171 -5.59 -2.72 -22.85
C GLN A 171 -4.51 -1.67 -22.47
N ILE A 172 -4.65 -1.03 -21.32
CA ILE A 172 -3.66 -0.09 -20.77
C ILE A 172 -2.55 -0.90 -20.10
N THR A 173 -1.55 -1.31 -20.88
CA THR A 173 -0.46 -2.18 -20.40
C THR A 173 0.67 -1.41 -19.71
N GLY A 174 0.76 -0.08 -19.91
CA GLY A 174 1.82 0.77 -19.37
C GLY A 174 1.67 1.14 -17.89
N VAL A 175 0.44 1.07 -17.34
CA VAL A 175 0.17 1.37 -15.93
C VAL A 175 0.23 0.09 -15.11
N LYS A 176 1.10 0.06 -14.09
CA LYS A 176 1.26 -1.07 -13.19
C LYS A 176 0.70 -0.74 -11.83
N THR A 177 0.11 -1.75 -11.18
CA THR A 177 -0.49 -1.64 -9.86
C THR A 177 0.22 -2.60 -8.91
N THR A 178 0.49 -2.15 -7.69
CA THR A 178 1.08 -2.95 -6.61
C THR A 178 0.35 -2.64 -5.31
N CYS A 179 -0.16 -3.66 -4.63
CA CYS A 179 -0.86 -3.54 -3.35
C CYS A 179 -0.11 -4.29 -2.24
N LEU A 180 0.13 -3.59 -1.14
CA LEU A 180 0.69 -4.14 0.09
C LEU A 180 -0.44 -4.59 1.01
N CYS A 181 -0.40 -5.84 1.46
CA CYS A 181 -1.38 -6.43 2.36
C CYS A 181 -0.68 -6.97 3.61
N PRO A 182 -0.41 -6.11 4.61
CA PRO A 182 0.13 -6.57 5.87
C PRO A 182 -0.96 -7.12 6.81
N ASN A 183 -0.62 -8.07 7.69
CA ASN A 183 -1.50 -8.46 8.82
C ASN A 183 -1.45 -7.38 9.89
N PHE A 184 -0.25 -7.11 10.41
CA PHE A 184 0.02 -6.15 11.48
C PHE A 184 1.43 -5.59 11.30
N VAL A 185 1.58 -4.27 11.36
CA VAL A 185 2.88 -3.58 11.29
C VAL A 185 3.00 -2.68 12.51
N ASN A 186 4.17 -2.67 13.14
CA ASN A 186 4.45 -1.76 14.26
C ASN A 186 4.73 -0.34 13.73
N THR A 187 3.69 0.38 13.35
CA THR A 187 3.81 1.70 12.68
C THR A 187 3.95 2.87 13.65
N GLY A 188 3.96 2.61 14.97
CA GLY A 188 3.86 3.63 16.01
C GLY A 188 2.42 4.03 16.37
N PHE A 189 1.43 3.69 15.53
CA PHE A 189 -0.02 3.85 15.82
C PHE A 189 -0.60 2.62 16.54
N ILE A 190 -0.07 1.43 16.26
CA ILE A 190 -0.38 0.18 16.95
C ILE A 190 0.94 -0.36 17.49
N LYS A 191 1.09 -0.45 18.81
CA LYS A 191 2.26 -1.07 19.46
C LYS A 191 1.89 -2.48 19.91
N ASN A 192 2.81 -3.43 19.77
CA ASN A 192 2.67 -4.82 20.24
C ASN A 192 1.41 -5.58 19.79
N PRO A 193 0.99 -5.57 18.50
CA PRO A 193 -0.01 -6.54 18.07
C PRO A 193 0.60 -7.94 18.17
N SER A 194 0.13 -8.75 19.12
CA SER A 194 0.61 -10.11 19.34
C SER A 194 -0.45 -11.10 18.87
N THR A 195 -0.03 -12.00 17.98
CA THR A 195 -0.81 -13.18 17.59
C THR A 195 0.02 -14.41 17.89
N SER A 196 -0.62 -15.56 18.12
CA SER A 196 0.10 -16.84 18.25
C SER A 196 0.87 -17.24 16.98
N LEU A 197 0.74 -16.48 15.88
CA LEU A 197 1.34 -16.73 14.56
C LEU A 197 2.68 -16.02 14.34
N GLY A 198 3.17 -15.24 15.29
CA GLY A 198 4.49 -14.59 15.24
C GLY A 198 4.49 -13.12 15.65
N PRO A 199 5.69 -12.52 15.82
CA PRO A 199 5.84 -11.13 16.23
C PRO A 199 5.35 -10.16 15.14
N ALA A 200 5.03 -8.93 15.56
CA ALA A 200 4.79 -7.82 14.65
C ALA A 200 6.04 -7.57 13.79
N LEU A 201 5.84 -7.18 12.53
CA LEU A 201 6.95 -6.92 11.63
C LEU A 201 7.48 -5.51 11.82
N GLU A 202 8.81 -5.41 11.80
CA GLU A 202 9.51 -4.14 11.87
C GLU A 202 9.24 -3.31 10.60
N PRO A 203 9.02 -2.00 10.70
CA PRO A 203 8.73 -1.12 9.56
C PRO A 203 9.73 -1.24 8.42
N GLU A 204 11.02 -1.43 8.74
CA GLU A 204 12.09 -1.58 7.76
C GLU A 204 11.92 -2.85 6.92
N GLU A 205 11.51 -3.97 7.52
CA GLU A 205 11.24 -5.21 6.79
C GLU A 205 10.05 -5.05 5.85
N VAL A 206 8.99 -4.38 6.32
CA VAL A 206 7.81 -4.09 5.50
C VAL A 206 8.17 -3.23 4.30
N VAL A 207 8.99 -2.19 4.50
CA VAL A 207 9.46 -1.29 3.43
C VAL A 207 10.35 -2.05 2.46
N ASN A 208 11.25 -2.92 2.92
CA ASN A 208 12.09 -3.73 2.03
C ASN A 208 11.26 -4.63 1.11
N ARG A 209 10.23 -5.28 1.65
CA ARG A 209 9.31 -6.11 0.86
C ARG A 209 8.46 -5.27 -0.09
N LEU A 210 7.96 -4.12 0.37
CA LEU A 210 7.24 -3.16 -0.45
C LEU A 210 8.07 -2.70 -1.65
N MET A 211 9.29 -2.20 -1.40
CA MET A 211 10.21 -1.74 -2.44
C MET A 211 10.55 -2.86 -3.41
N ASN A 212 10.80 -4.08 -2.92
CA ASN A 212 11.04 -5.21 -3.81
C ASN A 212 9.84 -5.49 -4.71
N GLY A 213 8.62 -5.46 -4.19
CA GLY A 213 7.42 -5.68 -4.98
C GLY A 213 7.13 -4.55 -5.98
N ILE A 214 7.36 -3.29 -5.62
CA ILE A 214 7.27 -2.16 -6.57
C ILE A 214 8.29 -2.30 -7.70
N LEU A 215 9.56 -2.57 -7.36
CA LEU A 215 10.64 -2.66 -8.35
C LEU A 215 10.53 -3.91 -9.23
N THR A 216 9.82 -4.94 -8.80
CA THR A 216 9.56 -6.16 -9.59
C THR A 216 8.13 -6.24 -10.14
N GLU A 217 7.37 -5.15 -10.01
CA GLU A 217 5.99 -4.99 -10.50
C GLU A 217 5.07 -6.14 -10.06
N GLN A 218 5.16 -6.51 -8.79
CA GLN A 218 4.27 -7.48 -8.17
C GLN A 218 2.90 -6.84 -7.94
N LYS A 219 1.84 -7.55 -8.32
CA LYS A 219 0.46 -7.08 -8.09
C LYS A 219 0.13 -7.06 -6.61
N MET A 220 0.45 -8.13 -5.88
CA MET A 220 0.10 -8.31 -4.47
C MET A 220 1.33 -8.69 -3.64
N ILE A 221 1.51 -8.05 -2.49
CA ILE A 221 2.58 -8.33 -1.53
C ILE A 221 1.93 -8.65 -0.17
N PHE A 222 1.94 -9.91 0.26
CA PHE A 222 1.38 -10.34 1.54
C PHE A 222 2.45 -10.43 2.62
N ILE A 223 2.17 -9.85 3.80
CA ILE A 223 3.16 -9.68 4.86
C ILE A 223 2.56 -9.96 6.26
N PRO A 224 2.90 -11.08 6.95
CA PRO A 224 3.74 -12.18 6.51
C PRO A 224 3.09 -13.04 5.41
N SER A 225 3.89 -13.81 4.67
CA SER A 225 3.44 -14.68 3.57
C SER A 225 2.48 -15.79 4.03
N SER A 226 2.47 -16.14 5.32
CA SER A 226 1.51 -17.06 5.93
C SER A 226 0.05 -16.58 5.84
N ILE A 227 -0.19 -15.27 5.64
CA ILE A 227 -1.54 -14.73 5.39
C ILE A 227 -2.10 -15.26 4.07
N ALA A 228 -1.30 -15.30 3.01
CA ALA A 228 -1.77 -15.80 1.72
C ALA A 228 -2.31 -17.23 1.87
N PHE A 229 -1.62 -18.06 2.66
CA PHE A 229 -2.08 -19.40 3.03
C PHE A 229 -3.38 -19.37 3.84
N LEU A 230 -3.50 -18.53 4.87
CA LEU A 230 -4.74 -18.41 5.66
C LEU A 230 -5.94 -17.95 4.82
N THR A 231 -5.76 -16.97 3.93
CA THR A 231 -6.84 -16.50 3.04
C THR A 231 -7.27 -17.57 2.02
N ILE A 232 -6.37 -18.47 1.62
CA ILE A 232 -6.70 -19.63 0.80
C ILE A 232 -7.48 -20.66 1.64
N LEU A 233 -7.04 -20.92 2.87
CA LEU A 233 -7.75 -21.81 3.78
C LEU A 233 -9.17 -21.32 4.08
N GLU A 234 -9.39 -20.02 4.24
CA GLU A 234 -10.73 -19.44 4.45
C GLU A 234 -11.69 -19.70 3.29
N ARG A 235 -11.18 -19.91 2.07
CA ARG A 235 -12.01 -20.22 0.89
C ARG A 235 -12.36 -21.70 0.75
N ILE A 236 -11.60 -22.57 1.40
CA ILE A 236 -11.71 -24.03 1.24
C ILE A 236 -12.34 -24.67 2.48
N LEU A 237 -12.08 -24.11 3.67
CA LEU A 237 -12.52 -24.68 4.93
C LEU A 237 -13.90 -24.16 5.37
N PRO A 238 -14.73 -25.00 6.01
CA PRO A 238 -16.01 -24.57 6.58
C PRO A 238 -15.84 -23.51 7.68
N GLU A 239 -16.75 -22.54 7.76
CA GLU A 239 -16.72 -21.45 8.74
C GLU A 239 -16.55 -21.92 10.20
N ARG A 240 -17.20 -23.04 10.56
CA ARG A 240 -17.12 -23.61 11.92
C ARG A 240 -15.69 -24.02 12.29
N PHE A 241 -14.93 -24.56 11.34
CA PHE A 241 -13.55 -24.96 11.56
C PHE A 241 -12.63 -23.74 11.64
N LEU A 242 -12.86 -22.74 10.78
CA LEU A 242 -12.14 -21.46 10.82
C LEU A 242 -12.35 -20.73 12.16
N ALA A 243 -13.57 -20.76 12.72
CA ALA A 243 -13.87 -20.16 14.02
C ALA A 243 -13.08 -20.82 15.17
N VAL A 244 -12.91 -22.14 15.15
CA VAL A 244 -12.09 -22.87 16.12
C VAL A 244 -10.61 -22.54 15.93
N LEU A 245 -10.13 -22.47 14.69
CA LEU A 245 -8.75 -22.10 14.36
C LEU A 245 -8.42 -20.67 14.85
N LYS A 246 -9.30 -19.71 14.57
CA LYS A 246 -9.17 -18.30 14.99
C LYS A 246 -9.14 -18.14 16.51
N ARG A 247 -9.97 -18.90 17.25
CA ARG A 247 -9.91 -18.92 18.73
C ARG A 247 -8.57 -19.41 19.27
N LYS A 248 -7.92 -20.38 18.59
CA LYS A 248 -6.57 -20.84 18.96
C LYS A 248 -5.45 -19.84 18.62
N ILE A 249 -5.66 -18.99 17.63
CA ILE A 249 -4.67 -17.99 17.17
C ILE A 249 -4.56 -16.78 18.12
N ASN A 250 -5.51 -16.59 19.06
CA ASN A 250 -5.48 -15.66 20.20
C ASN A 250 -4.86 -14.28 19.88
N ILE A 251 -5.50 -13.54 18.97
CA ILE A 251 -5.07 -12.20 18.55
C ILE A 251 -5.34 -11.21 19.71
N LYS A 252 -4.30 -10.54 20.20
CA LYS A 252 -4.40 -9.45 21.19
C LYS A 252 -3.93 -8.13 20.59
N PHE A 253 -4.65 -7.05 20.91
CA PHE A 253 -4.32 -5.68 20.51
C PHE A 253 -4.03 -4.84 21.76
N ASP A 254 -2.81 -4.32 21.88
CA ASP A 254 -2.53 -3.24 22.83
C ASP A 254 -2.74 -1.90 22.10
N ALA A 255 -3.93 -1.32 22.23
CA ALA A 255 -4.24 -0.02 21.67
C ALA A 255 -3.54 1.10 22.47
N VAL A 256 -2.91 2.05 21.79
CA VAL A 256 -2.45 3.29 22.44
C VAL A 256 -3.64 4.23 22.55
N ILE A 257 -4.18 4.37 23.76
CA ILE A 257 -5.24 5.34 24.06
C ILE A 257 -4.66 6.75 23.97
N GLY A 258 -5.11 7.51 22.96
CA GLY A 258 -5.15 8.97 22.96
C GLY A 258 -3.96 9.68 22.29
N TYR A 259 -4.27 10.40 21.21
CA TYR A 259 -3.63 11.70 21.01
C TYR A 259 -4.05 12.59 22.19
N LYS A 260 -3.13 12.89 23.12
CA LYS A 260 -3.30 14.10 23.92
C LYS A 260 -3.26 15.26 22.93
N MET A 261 -4.43 15.79 22.58
CA MET A 261 -4.53 17.17 22.12
C MET A 261 -3.82 18.00 23.19
N ARG A 262 -2.62 18.51 22.89
CA ARG A 262 -2.07 19.61 23.68
C ARG A 262 -3.03 20.76 23.44
N ALA A 263 -3.88 21.01 24.43
CA ALA A 263 -4.63 22.25 24.52
C ALA A 263 -3.63 23.41 24.36
N GLN A 264 -3.93 24.31 23.43
CA GLN A 264 -3.49 25.69 23.54
C GLN A 264 -4.22 26.33 24.72
#